data_AF-A0A9E4NN18-F1
#
_entry.id   AF-A0A9E4NN18-F1
#
_cell.length_a   1.000
_cell.length_b   1.000
_cell.length_c   1.000
_cell.angle_alpha   90.00
_cell.angle_beta   90.00
_cell.angle_gamma   90.00
#
_symmetry.space_group_name_H-M   'P 1'
#
loop_
_entity.id
_entity.type
_entity.pdbx_description
1 polymer ?
#
loop_
_entity_poly.entity_id
_entity_poly.type
_entity_poly.pdbx_seq_one_letter_code
_entity_poly.pdbx_strand_id
1 'polypeptide(L)'
;MTNISNEDEQTKYTVFLVNECAAERNFWIFLDTPQGLPGQGVFANTDANISVLPNYKGINKFTVPLQYSIGAGSSNEKVGLEVRIDSQITKDTRLGQTLSAKYQTVPPKQGPQLTHDRTLSSPSNSINVNTNTFDRVKNEDNKWFSNMSFGIKSPNGFMGYTWSPGANEKYIIVPKFRFFVTTGSFTENSLADINVISNGSVAIERSDFLNFEATVKLTSRGTWELFKGKVI
;
A
#
# COMPACT_ATOMS: atom_id res chain seq x y z
N MET A 1 3.94 -18.32 10.76
CA MET A 1 3.90 -17.80 9.38
C MET A 1 2.76 -18.49 8.67
N THR A 2 1.59 -17.85 8.58
CA THR A 2 0.42 -18.46 7.94
C THR A 2 0.39 -18.00 6.49
N ASN A 3 0.56 -18.96 5.58
CA ASN A 3 0.58 -18.73 4.14
C ASN A 3 -0.77 -18.15 3.67
N ILE A 4 -0.72 -17.12 2.83
CA ILE A 4 -1.89 -16.62 2.11
C ILE A 4 -2.12 -17.62 0.97
N SER A 5 -3.20 -18.40 1.05
CA SER A 5 -3.61 -19.31 -0.03
C SER A 5 -4.30 -18.51 -1.15
N ASN A 6 -4.28 -19.04 -2.37
CA ASN A 6 -5.00 -18.47 -3.52
C ASN A 6 -6.52 -18.30 -3.28
N GLU A 7 -7.08 -18.90 -2.22
CA GLU A 7 -8.49 -18.75 -1.82
C GLU A 7 -8.82 -17.41 -1.17
N ASP A 8 -7.82 -16.64 -0.71
CA ASP A 8 -8.07 -15.36 -0.03
C ASP A 8 -8.40 -14.19 -0.99
N GLU A 9 -8.31 -14.37 -2.32
CA GLU A 9 -8.44 -13.28 -3.32
C GLU A 9 -9.82 -12.61 -3.39
N GLN A 10 -10.85 -13.21 -2.80
CA GLN A 10 -12.20 -12.60 -2.69
C GLN A 10 -12.57 -12.21 -1.26
N THR A 11 -11.69 -12.48 -0.29
CA THR A 11 -11.97 -12.24 1.11
C THR A 11 -11.93 -10.73 1.40
N LYS A 12 -13.04 -10.23 1.95
CA LYS A 12 -13.17 -8.84 2.38
C LYS A 12 -13.03 -8.79 3.89
N TYR A 13 -11.96 -8.17 4.37
CA TYR A 13 -11.74 -7.95 5.79
C TYR A 13 -12.39 -6.64 6.21
N THR A 14 -13.22 -6.69 7.25
CA THR A 14 -13.94 -5.53 7.76
C THR A 14 -13.35 -5.08 9.09
N VAL A 15 -12.98 -3.80 9.18
CA VAL A 15 -12.51 -3.17 10.42
C VAL A 15 -13.53 -2.12 10.83
N PHE A 16 -14.27 -2.38 11.90
CA PHE A 16 -15.20 -1.42 12.50
C PHE A 16 -14.45 -0.37 13.33
N LEU A 17 -14.95 0.86 13.34
CA LEU A 17 -14.30 2.00 13.97
C LEU A 17 -15.22 2.62 15.03
N VAL A 18 -14.69 2.78 16.24
CA VAL A 18 -15.37 3.45 17.35
C VAL A 18 -14.52 4.61 17.85
N ASN A 19 -15.13 5.79 17.96
CA ASN A 19 -14.51 6.98 18.52
C ASN A 19 -15.19 7.35 19.84
N GLU A 20 -14.56 7.08 20.99
CA GLU A 20 -15.03 7.52 22.31
C GLU A 20 -14.35 8.82 22.76
N CYS A 21 -13.48 9.43 21.94
CA CYS A 21 -12.93 10.75 22.24
C CYS A 21 -14.04 11.80 22.26
N ALA A 22 -13.81 12.91 22.96
CA ALA A 22 -14.74 14.04 23.00
C ALA A 22 -14.85 14.82 21.68
N ALA A 23 -13.95 14.59 20.73
CA ALA A 23 -13.88 15.30 19.45
C ALA A 23 -13.91 14.33 18.27
N GLU A 24 -14.36 14.84 17.12
CA GLU A 24 -14.26 14.14 15.85
C GLU A 24 -12.80 13.77 15.57
N ARG A 25 -12.61 12.58 14.98
CA ARG A 25 -11.29 12.08 14.58
C ARG A 25 -11.36 11.55 13.16
N ASN A 26 -10.38 11.92 12.34
CA ASN A 26 -10.17 11.31 11.04
C ASN A 26 -9.34 10.05 11.20
N PHE A 27 -9.95 8.90 10.92
CA PHE A 27 -9.31 7.59 10.97
C PHE A 27 -8.67 7.27 9.63
N TRP A 28 -7.51 6.66 9.68
CA TRP A 28 -6.73 6.23 8.52
C TRP A 28 -6.35 4.77 8.69
N ILE A 29 -6.26 4.05 7.57
CA ILE A 29 -5.75 2.68 7.55
C ILE A 29 -4.60 2.55 6.55
N PHE A 30 -3.49 1.98 7.01
CA PHE A 30 -2.27 1.74 6.24
C PHE A 30 -1.92 0.26 6.22
N LEU A 31 -1.29 -0.20 5.13
CA LEU A 31 -0.76 -1.55 5.01
C LEU A 31 0.64 -1.61 5.63
N ASP A 32 1.02 -2.69 6.30
CA ASP A 32 2.39 -2.88 6.80
C ASP A 32 3.39 -3.11 5.64
N THR A 33 4.65 -2.74 5.86
CA THR A 33 5.69 -2.79 4.84
C THR A 33 6.00 -4.24 4.50
N PRO A 34 5.81 -4.66 3.23
CA PRO A 34 6.13 -6.01 2.80
C PRO A 34 7.64 -6.25 2.89
N GLN A 35 8.06 -7.51 3.01
CA GLN A 35 9.48 -7.84 2.95
C GLN A 35 9.96 -7.80 1.50
N GLY A 36 11.24 -7.48 1.29
CA GLY A 36 11.88 -7.49 -0.02
C GLY A 36 11.83 -6.17 -0.80
N LEU A 37 11.29 -5.10 -0.20
CA LEU A 37 11.43 -3.74 -0.70
C LEU A 37 12.74 -3.09 -0.21
N PRO A 38 13.30 -2.11 -0.96
CA PRO A 38 14.51 -1.40 -0.52
C PRO A 38 14.23 -0.60 0.75
N GLY A 39 14.99 -0.81 1.83
CA GLY A 39 14.69 -0.22 3.14
C GLY A 39 14.69 1.33 3.20
N GLN A 40 15.38 2.02 2.29
CA GLN A 40 15.39 3.48 2.18
C GLN A 40 14.58 3.96 0.98
N GLY A 41 13.83 5.06 1.14
CA GLY A 41 13.05 5.66 0.06
C GLY A 41 11.77 4.89 -0.32
N VAL A 42 11.31 4.01 0.56
CA VAL A 42 9.98 3.38 0.52
C VAL A 42 9.04 4.18 1.41
N PHE A 43 7.90 4.58 0.86
CA PHE A 43 6.91 5.37 1.59
C PHE A 43 5.55 4.71 1.53
N ALA A 44 4.83 4.75 2.66
CA ALA A 44 3.45 4.31 2.72
C ALA A 44 2.55 5.35 2.04
N ASN A 45 1.52 4.87 1.34
CA ASN A 45 0.47 5.70 0.77
C ASN A 45 -0.87 5.02 1.02
N THR A 46 -1.87 5.81 1.42
CA THR A 46 -3.26 5.37 1.53
C THR A 46 -4.22 6.49 1.18
N ASP A 47 -5.31 6.15 0.52
CA ASP A 47 -6.46 7.03 0.31
C ASP A 47 -7.64 6.67 1.23
N ALA A 48 -7.50 5.60 2.02
CA ALA A 48 -8.57 5.10 2.86
C ALA A 48 -8.62 5.84 4.20
N ASN A 49 -9.53 6.81 4.28
CA ASN A 49 -9.80 7.56 5.51
C ASN A 49 -11.30 7.83 5.71
N ILE A 50 -11.70 8.12 6.95
CA ILE A 50 -13.07 8.52 7.29
C ILE A 50 -13.09 9.34 8.58
N SER A 51 -13.82 10.45 8.58
CA SER A 51 -14.08 11.23 9.79
C SER A 51 -15.20 10.61 10.62
N VAL A 52 -14.94 10.37 11.91
CA VAL A 52 -15.87 9.69 12.82
C VAL A 52 -16.20 10.59 14.02
N LEU A 53 -17.49 10.89 14.16
CA LEU A 53 -18.01 11.68 15.29
C LEU A 53 -17.86 10.94 16.64
N PRO A 54 -17.69 11.67 17.75
CA PRO A 54 -17.73 11.12 19.10
C PRO A 54 -18.97 10.28 19.37
N ASN A 55 -18.79 9.07 19.89
CA ASN A 55 -19.84 8.17 20.36
C ASN A 55 -20.98 7.96 19.34
N TYR A 56 -20.64 8.02 18.05
CA TYR A 56 -21.60 7.88 16.96
C TYR A 56 -22.30 6.52 17.01
N LYS A 57 -23.63 6.51 16.88
CA LYS A 57 -24.44 5.29 17.01
C LYS A 57 -24.58 4.48 15.72
N GLY A 58 -24.14 5.04 14.59
CA GLY A 58 -24.10 4.33 13.31
C GLY A 58 -22.82 3.51 13.13
N ILE A 59 -22.71 2.83 11.98
CA ILE A 59 -21.60 1.93 11.68
C ILE A 59 -20.55 2.66 10.83
N ASN A 60 -19.33 2.79 11.36
CA ASN A 60 -18.16 3.22 10.62
C ASN A 60 -17.24 2.03 10.40
N LYS A 61 -16.73 1.83 9.19
CA LYS A 61 -15.85 0.70 8.88
C LYS A 61 -14.95 0.94 7.67
N PHE A 62 -13.79 0.29 7.68
CA PHE A 62 -13.02 0.00 6.48
C PHE A 62 -13.35 -1.40 5.96
N THR A 63 -13.34 -1.58 4.65
CA THR A 63 -13.47 -2.90 4.02
C THR A 63 -12.32 -3.09 3.04
N VAL A 64 -11.40 -3.98 3.39
CA VAL A 64 -10.16 -4.22 2.64
C VAL A 64 -10.32 -5.50 1.80
N PRO A 65 -10.38 -5.40 0.46
CA PRO A 65 -10.32 -6.58 -0.41
C PRO A 65 -8.88 -7.10 -0.47
N LEU A 66 -8.64 -8.40 -0.32
CA LEU A 66 -7.28 -8.94 -0.45
C LEU A 66 -6.89 -9.16 -1.93
N GLN A 67 -6.82 -8.06 -2.71
CA GLN A 67 -6.33 -8.05 -4.08
C GLN A 67 -5.06 -7.20 -4.19
N TYR A 68 -3.94 -7.85 -4.51
CA TYR A 68 -2.67 -7.16 -4.70
C TYR A 68 -2.57 -6.53 -6.09
N SER A 69 -1.86 -5.40 -6.17
CA SER A 69 -1.59 -4.67 -7.40
C SER A 69 -0.15 -4.17 -7.40
N ILE A 70 0.49 -4.21 -8.58
CA ILE A 70 1.80 -3.61 -8.85
C ILE A 70 1.61 -2.44 -9.81
N GLY A 71 2.18 -1.29 -9.47
CA GLY A 71 2.30 -0.14 -10.35
C GLY A 71 3.74 0.08 -10.79
N ALA A 72 3.92 0.50 -12.03
CA ALA A 72 5.18 1.05 -12.53
C ALA A 72 4.88 2.40 -13.19
N GLY A 73 5.65 3.42 -12.85
CA GLY A 73 5.48 4.75 -13.41
C GLY A 73 6.79 5.49 -13.64
N SER A 74 6.70 6.54 -14.43
CA SER A 74 7.75 7.54 -14.58
C SER A 74 7.12 8.94 -14.60
N SER A 75 7.77 9.91 -13.95
CA SER A 75 7.30 11.29 -13.92
C SER A 75 8.44 12.28 -14.08
N ASN A 76 8.12 13.54 -14.44
CA ASN A 76 9.11 14.62 -14.55
C ASN A 76 9.28 15.44 -13.27
N GLU A 77 8.69 15.02 -12.15
CA GLU A 77 8.79 15.73 -10.88
C GLU A 77 9.68 15.02 -9.85
N LYS A 78 10.51 15.83 -9.19
CA LYS A 78 11.11 15.53 -7.87
C LYS A 78 10.55 16.45 -6.77
N VAL A 79 9.40 17.12 -7.02
CA VAL A 79 8.79 18.34 -6.42
C VAL A 79 9.22 19.66 -7.10
N GLY A 80 8.37 20.26 -7.95
CA GLY A 80 8.62 21.60 -8.56
C GLY A 80 7.68 22.02 -9.70
N LEU A 81 7.52 23.34 -9.90
CA LEU A 81 6.51 24.09 -10.71
C LEU A 81 6.46 23.85 -12.25
N GLU A 82 6.90 22.70 -12.76
CA GLU A 82 6.75 22.34 -14.18
C GLU A 82 5.41 21.65 -14.47
N VAL A 83 5.02 21.53 -15.76
CA VAL A 83 3.84 20.75 -16.16
C VAL A 83 4.03 19.30 -15.72
N ARG A 84 3.15 18.80 -14.85
CA ARG A 84 3.16 17.42 -14.35
C ARG A 84 2.87 16.43 -15.49
N ILE A 85 3.89 15.65 -15.86
CA ILE A 85 3.79 14.52 -16.78
C ILE A 85 3.93 13.25 -15.96
N ASP A 86 2.82 12.57 -15.73
CA ASP A 86 2.81 11.22 -15.16
C ASP A 86 2.51 10.19 -16.25
N SER A 87 3.34 9.15 -16.32
CA SER A 87 3.06 7.99 -17.15
C SER A 87 3.16 6.74 -16.30
N GLN A 88 2.03 6.11 -16.03
CA GLN A 88 1.92 4.96 -15.12
C GLN A 88 1.10 3.84 -15.72
N ILE A 89 1.46 2.60 -15.36
CA ILE A 89 0.71 1.38 -15.65
C ILE A 89 0.55 0.60 -14.34
N THR A 90 -0.65 0.08 -14.10
CA THR A 90 -0.93 -0.79 -12.95
C THR A 90 -1.45 -2.14 -13.44
N LYS A 91 -1.12 -3.21 -12.71
CA LYS A 91 -1.64 -4.55 -12.94
C LYS A 91 -1.94 -5.23 -11.62
N ASP A 92 -3.11 -5.87 -11.59
CA ASP A 92 -3.43 -6.81 -10.54
C ASP A 92 -2.50 -8.02 -10.63
N THR A 93 -2.13 -8.56 -9.48
CA THR A 93 -1.21 -9.69 -9.41
C THR A 93 -1.57 -10.62 -8.27
N ARG A 94 -0.96 -11.80 -8.30
CA ARG A 94 -1.17 -12.91 -7.38
C ARG A 94 0.16 -13.41 -6.86
N LEU A 95 0.14 -14.02 -5.69
CA LEU A 95 1.31 -14.72 -5.18
C LEU A 95 1.75 -15.83 -6.14
N GLY A 96 3.04 -16.09 -6.19
CA GLY A 96 3.67 -16.99 -7.14
C GLY A 96 3.90 -16.42 -8.54
N GLN A 97 3.41 -15.21 -8.84
CA GLN A 97 3.60 -14.59 -10.16
C GLN A 97 4.89 -13.79 -10.28
N THR A 98 5.40 -13.73 -11.50
CA THR A 98 6.50 -12.84 -11.89
C THR A 98 6.00 -11.76 -12.84
N LEU A 99 6.45 -10.53 -12.64
CA LEU A 99 6.26 -9.41 -13.55
C LEU A 99 7.60 -8.88 -14.07
N SER A 100 7.59 -8.40 -15.30
CA SER A 100 8.68 -7.62 -15.90
C SER A 100 8.23 -6.17 -16.02
N ALA A 101 8.97 -5.27 -15.38
CA ALA A 101 8.80 -3.83 -15.47
C ALA A 101 9.92 -3.25 -16.36
N LYS A 102 9.57 -2.80 -17.56
CA LYS A 102 10.53 -2.27 -18.54
C LYS A 102 10.46 -0.76 -18.59
N TYR A 103 11.46 -0.09 -18.03
CA TYR A 103 11.64 1.35 -18.10
C TYR A 103 12.44 1.73 -19.33
N GLN A 104 12.20 2.93 -19.86
CA GLN A 104 12.94 3.48 -20.99
C GLN A 104 14.06 4.40 -20.52
N THR A 105 15.16 4.43 -21.25
CA THR A 105 16.22 5.42 -21.08
C THR A 105 15.92 6.63 -21.96
N VAL A 106 15.80 7.81 -21.36
CA VAL A 106 15.53 9.05 -22.10
C VAL A 106 16.74 9.49 -22.96
N PRO A 107 16.51 10.24 -24.04
CA PRO A 107 15.22 10.55 -24.69
C PRO A 107 14.72 9.45 -25.66
N PRO A 108 13.41 9.39 -25.97
CA PRO A 108 12.34 10.29 -25.51
C PRO A 108 11.79 9.93 -24.11
N LYS A 109 11.07 10.86 -23.47
CA LYS A 109 10.32 10.58 -22.23
C LYS A 109 9.17 9.61 -22.53
N GLN A 110 9.22 8.42 -21.96
CA GLN A 110 8.22 7.36 -22.14
C GLN A 110 7.93 6.67 -20.81
N GLY A 111 6.68 6.26 -20.64
CA GLY A 111 6.26 5.45 -19.50
C GLY A 111 6.80 4.02 -19.57
N PRO A 112 6.85 3.32 -18.43
CA PRO A 112 7.27 1.93 -18.41
C PRO A 112 6.21 0.98 -18.98
N GLN A 113 6.64 -0.21 -19.36
CA GLN A 113 5.76 -1.34 -19.65
C GLN A 113 5.74 -2.31 -18.47
N LEU A 114 4.58 -2.88 -18.17
CA LEU A 114 4.43 -3.89 -17.12
C LEU A 114 3.71 -5.13 -17.66
N THR A 115 4.41 -6.27 -17.67
CA THR A 115 3.92 -7.52 -18.26
C THR A 115 4.14 -8.70 -17.32
N HIS A 116 3.21 -9.65 -17.26
CA HIS A 116 3.45 -10.91 -16.58
C HIS A 116 4.47 -11.74 -17.35
N ASP A 117 5.50 -12.20 -16.66
CA ASP A 117 6.40 -13.19 -17.19
C ASP A 117 5.84 -14.58 -16.86
N ARG A 118 5.28 -15.25 -17.87
CA ARG A 118 4.68 -16.59 -17.71
C ARG A 118 5.70 -17.71 -17.75
N THR A 119 6.97 -17.40 -18.03
CA THR A 119 8.05 -18.38 -18.09
C THR A 119 8.77 -18.55 -16.75
N LEU A 120 8.57 -17.60 -15.83
CA LEU A 120 9.18 -17.58 -14.50
C LEU A 120 8.10 -17.58 -13.41
N SER A 121 8.31 -18.40 -12.38
CA SER A 121 7.49 -18.38 -11.16
C SER A 121 8.23 -17.72 -10.00
N SER A 122 7.46 -17.13 -9.09
CA SER A 122 7.95 -16.67 -7.78
C SER A 122 7.68 -17.75 -6.74
N PRO A 123 8.39 -17.77 -5.59
CA PRO A 123 7.95 -18.55 -4.43
C PRO A 123 6.47 -18.31 -4.12
N SER A 124 5.76 -19.34 -3.67
CA SER A 124 4.30 -19.37 -3.56
C SER A 124 3.68 -18.29 -2.68
N ASN A 125 4.45 -17.69 -1.77
CA ASN A 125 4.04 -16.64 -0.85
C ASN A 125 4.56 -15.24 -1.25
N SER A 126 5.03 -15.07 -2.48
CA SER A 126 5.70 -13.86 -2.94
C SER A 126 5.31 -13.46 -4.35
N ILE A 127 5.59 -12.20 -4.70
CA ILE A 127 5.50 -11.68 -6.07
C ILE A 127 6.90 -11.27 -6.49
N ASN A 128 7.35 -11.72 -7.65
CA ASN A 128 8.64 -11.32 -8.20
C ASN A 128 8.46 -10.19 -9.22
N VAL A 129 9.28 -9.14 -9.13
CA VAL A 129 9.33 -8.07 -10.14
C VAL A 129 10.76 -7.86 -10.60
N ASN A 130 10.98 -7.99 -11.91
CA ASN A 130 12.29 -7.77 -12.53
C ASN A 130 12.27 -6.45 -13.32
N THR A 131 13.25 -5.58 -13.10
CA THR A 131 13.48 -4.39 -13.94
C THR A 131 14.52 -4.67 -15.03
N ASN A 132 14.46 -3.92 -16.13
CA ASN A 132 15.48 -3.98 -17.20
C ASN A 132 16.69 -3.08 -16.89
N THR A 133 17.70 -3.11 -17.75
CA THR A 133 18.95 -2.32 -17.67
C THR A 133 18.78 -0.86 -18.12
N PHE A 134 17.72 -0.16 -17.68
CA PHE A 134 17.55 1.26 -18.02
C PHE A 134 18.63 2.14 -17.37
N ASP A 135 18.95 3.28 -17.96
CA ASP A 135 19.93 4.21 -17.42
C ASP A 135 19.26 5.18 -16.45
N ARG A 136 19.29 4.81 -15.16
CA ARG A 136 18.67 5.60 -14.10
C ARG A 136 19.33 6.97 -13.93
N VAL A 137 20.66 7.05 -14.00
CA VAL A 137 21.38 8.31 -13.82
C VAL A 137 21.01 9.29 -14.92
N LYS A 138 21.06 8.84 -16.18
CA LYS A 138 20.66 9.66 -17.32
C LYS A 138 19.19 10.08 -17.23
N ASN A 139 18.31 9.20 -16.78
CA ASN A 139 16.90 9.51 -16.57
C ASN A 139 16.71 10.61 -15.53
N GLU A 140 17.34 10.49 -14.36
CA GLU A 140 17.27 11.49 -13.29
C GLU A 140 17.90 12.84 -13.69
N ASP A 141 19.05 12.82 -14.38
CA ASP A 141 19.71 14.02 -14.93
C ASP A 141 18.80 14.79 -15.91
N ASN A 142 17.92 14.07 -16.60
CA ASN A 142 16.93 14.62 -17.53
C ASN A 142 15.56 14.88 -16.88
N LYS A 143 15.50 14.88 -15.53
CA LYS A 143 14.27 15.05 -14.75
C LYS A 143 13.19 14.06 -15.21
N TRP A 144 13.50 12.77 -15.23
CA TRP A 144 12.57 11.68 -15.51
C TRP A 144 12.77 10.58 -14.48
N PHE A 145 11.93 10.56 -13.44
CA PHE A 145 12.10 9.72 -12.27
C PHE A 145 11.24 8.47 -12.38
N SER A 146 11.88 7.31 -12.34
CA SER A 146 11.20 6.02 -12.28
C SER A 146 10.66 5.74 -10.88
N ASN A 147 9.45 5.20 -10.82
CA ASN A 147 8.80 4.75 -9.59
C ASN A 147 8.14 3.37 -9.79
N MET A 148 7.99 2.65 -8.69
CA MET A 148 7.29 1.38 -8.61
C MET A 148 6.45 1.37 -7.34
N SER A 149 5.29 0.72 -7.38
CA SER A 149 4.40 0.60 -6.25
C SER A 149 3.86 -0.81 -6.07
N PHE A 150 3.59 -1.18 -4.82
CA PHE A 150 2.98 -2.45 -4.43
C PHE A 150 1.98 -2.20 -3.31
N GLY A 151 0.79 -2.79 -3.42
CA GLY A 151 -0.21 -2.65 -2.38
C GLY A 151 -1.52 -3.34 -2.71
N ILE A 152 -2.56 -2.94 -2.00
CA ILE A 152 -3.94 -3.37 -2.20
C ILE A 152 -4.69 -2.27 -2.93
N LYS A 153 -5.34 -2.62 -4.04
CA LYS A 153 -6.22 -1.73 -4.78
C LYS A 153 -7.68 -2.04 -4.43
N SER A 154 -8.43 -1.02 -4.03
CA SER A 154 -9.85 -1.11 -3.72
C SER A 154 -10.65 -0.11 -4.56
N PRO A 155 -11.98 -0.23 -4.65
CA PRO A 155 -12.83 0.79 -5.28
C PRO A 155 -12.67 2.20 -4.67
N ASN A 156 -12.24 2.27 -3.41
CA ASN A 156 -12.09 3.50 -2.65
C ASN A 156 -10.63 3.99 -2.58
N GLY A 157 -9.74 3.45 -3.43
CA GLY A 157 -8.35 3.91 -3.54
C GLY A 157 -7.30 2.83 -3.35
N PHE A 158 -6.04 3.25 -3.26
CA PHE A 158 -4.87 2.40 -3.10
C PHE A 158 -4.31 2.48 -1.67
N MET A 159 -3.87 1.33 -1.15
CA MET A 159 -3.15 1.25 0.12
C MET A 159 -1.88 0.43 -0.10
N GLY A 160 -0.71 1.04 0.04
CA GLY A 160 0.52 0.35 -0.29
C GLY A 160 1.75 1.21 -0.14
N TYR A 161 2.76 0.85 -0.93
CA TYR A 161 4.09 1.41 -0.87
C TYR A 161 4.56 1.83 -2.25
N THR A 162 5.29 2.94 -2.30
CA THR A 162 5.97 3.41 -3.51
C THR A 162 7.45 3.60 -3.23
N TRP A 163 8.29 3.24 -4.21
CA TRP A 163 9.74 3.41 -4.15
C TRP A 163 10.32 3.73 -5.53
N SER A 164 11.59 4.14 -5.56
CA SER A 164 12.35 4.31 -6.81
C SER A 164 13.11 3.02 -7.14
N PRO A 165 12.80 2.34 -8.26
CA PRO A 165 13.45 1.08 -8.59
C PRO A 165 14.87 1.30 -9.14
N GLY A 166 15.75 0.34 -8.91
CA GLY A 166 17.06 0.26 -9.55
C GLY A 166 16.99 -0.41 -10.92
N ALA A 167 18.05 -0.21 -11.70
CA ALA A 167 18.22 -0.83 -13.02
C ALA A 167 18.74 -2.26 -12.88
N ASN A 168 18.17 -3.18 -13.66
CA ASN A 168 18.50 -4.61 -13.65
C ASN A 168 18.39 -5.24 -12.24
N GLU A 169 17.36 -4.83 -11.49
CA GLU A 169 17.09 -5.34 -10.15
C GLU A 169 15.95 -6.35 -10.13
N LYS A 170 15.98 -7.19 -9.10
CA LYS A 170 14.95 -8.18 -8.81
C LYS A 170 14.38 -7.93 -7.42
N TYR A 171 13.08 -7.73 -7.33
CA TYR A 171 12.34 -7.58 -6.08
C TYR A 171 11.50 -8.82 -5.83
N ILE A 172 11.77 -9.54 -4.74
CA ILE A 172 10.94 -10.64 -4.26
C ILE A 172 10.09 -10.10 -3.11
N ILE A 173 8.88 -9.66 -3.44
CA ILE A 173 7.97 -9.00 -2.52
C ILE A 173 7.18 -10.06 -1.77
N VAL A 174 7.32 -10.13 -0.45
CA VAL A 174 6.52 -10.99 0.42
C VAL A 174 5.52 -10.11 1.18
N PRO A 175 4.22 -10.15 0.81
CA PRO A 175 3.21 -9.33 1.46
C PRO A 175 3.05 -9.72 2.93
N LYS A 176 2.81 -8.73 3.78
CA LYS A 176 2.41 -8.96 5.18
C LYS A 176 0.94 -8.64 5.34
N PHE A 177 0.19 -9.57 5.91
CA PHE A 177 -1.17 -9.30 6.34
C PHE A 177 -1.14 -8.62 7.71
N ARG A 178 -0.92 -7.31 7.70
CA ARG A 178 -0.98 -6.46 8.89
C ARG A 178 -1.38 -5.06 8.47
N PHE A 179 -2.31 -4.47 9.21
CA PHE A 179 -2.78 -3.11 8.99
C PHE A 179 -2.47 -2.25 10.20
N PHE A 180 -2.26 -0.96 9.97
CA PHE A 180 -2.15 0.05 11.02
C PHE A 180 -3.34 1.00 10.91
N VAL A 181 -4.15 1.07 11.95
CA VAL A 181 -5.22 2.06 12.06
C VAL A 181 -4.75 3.17 12.99
N THR A 182 -4.87 4.42 12.55
CA THR A 182 -4.44 5.59 13.31
C THR A 182 -5.39 6.76 13.09
N THR A 183 -5.19 7.85 13.82
CA THR A 183 -5.82 9.15 13.56
C THR A 183 -4.79 10.21 13.32
N GLY A 184 -5.06 11.16 12.43
CA GLY A 184 -4.15 12.27 12.18
C GLY A 184 -4.51 13.09 10.96
N SER A 185 -3.65 14.06 10.68
CA SER A 185 -3.73 14.95 9.52
C SER A 185 -2.79 14.45 8.42
N PHE A 186 -3.12 13.30 7.84
CA PHE A 186 -2.44 12.79 6.65
C PHE A 186 -3.08 13.40 5.40
N THR A 187 -2.35 13.42 4.30
CA THR A 187 -2.88 13.82 2.99
C THR A 187 -3.03 12.58 2.12
N GLU A 188 -4.19 12.44 1.48
CA GLU A 188 -4.42 11.37 0.51
C GLU A 188 -3.34 11.39 -0.58
N ASN A 189 -2.95 10.23 -1.07
CA ASN A 189 -1.91 10.09 -2.08
C ASN A 189 -0.53 10.70 -1.73
N SER A 190 -0.27 10.99 -0.45
CA SER A 190 1.03 11.52 0.01
C SER A 190 1.92 10.42 0.58
N LEU A 191 3.23 10.60 0.40
CA LEU A 191 4.26 9.70 0.90
C LEU A 191 4.43 9.92 2.41
N ALA A 192 4.02 8.95 3.21
CA ALA A 192 4.16 8.97 4.66
C ALA A 192 5.23 7.97 5.14
N ASP A 193 6.02 8.36 6.13
CA ASP A 193 6.97 7.47 6.79
C ASP A 193 6.22 6.49 7.71
N ILE A 194 6.38 5.19 7.43
CA ILE A 194 5.71 4.13 8.19
C ILE A 194 6.16 4.09 9.66
N ASN A 195 7.38 4.54 9.98
CA ASN A 195 7.86 4.61 11.37
C ASN A 195 7.08 5.66 12.17
N VAL A 196 6.66 6.74 11.51
CA VAL A 196 5.81 7.77 12.13
C VAL A 196 4.39 7.26 12.32
N ILE A 197 3.84 6.57 11.31
CA ILE A 197 2.48 6.00 11.37
C ILE A 197 2.38 4.92 12.45
N SER A 198 3.31 3.97 12.48
CA SER A 198 3.23 2.79 13.35
C SER A 198 3.27 3.13 14.84
N ASN A 199 4.04 4.15 15.24
CA ASN A 199 4.20 4.55 16.65
C ASN A 199 2.91 5.09 17.32
N GLY A 200 1.97 5.62 16.53
CA GLY A 200 0.69 6.17 17.04
C GLY A 200 -0.53 5.32 16.70
N SER A 201 -0.32 4.12 16.15
CA SER A 201 -1.38 3.30 15.56
C SER A 201 -1.71 2.07 16.40
N VAL A 202 -2.87 1.48 16.13
CA VAL A 202 -3.15 0.09 16.49
C VAL A 202 -2.84 -0.82 15.30
N ALA A 203 -2.07 -1.86 15.55
CA ALA A 203 -1.79 -2.90 14.58
C ALA A 203 -2.90 -3.95 14.62
N ILE A 204 -3.35 -4.38 13.44
CA ILE A 204 -4.33 -5.46 13.27
C ILE A 204 -3.68 -6.54 12.42
N GLU A 205 -3.60 -7.76 12.95
CA GLU A 205 -3.08 -8.92 12.26
C GLU A 205 -4.22 -9.88 11.87
N ARG A 206 -3.91 -10.88 11.03
CA ARG A 206 -4.92 -11.85 10.56
C ARG A 206 -5.63 -12.55 11.73
N SER A 207 -4.91 -12.85 12.80
CA SER A 207 -5.43 -13.52 14.00
C SER A 207 -6.45 -12.68 14.79
N ASP A 208 -6.52 -11.38 14.52
CA ASP A 208 -7.43 -10.46 15.23
C ASP A 208 -8.81 -10.39 14.57
N PHE A 209 -8.99 -11.04 13.43
CA PHE A 209 -10.29 -11.14 12.77
C PHE A 209 -11.05 -12.38 13.24
N LEU A 210 -12.32 -12.20 13.59
CA LEU A 210 -13.31 -13.27 13.77
C LEU A 210 -14.33 -13.14 12.64
N ASN A 211 -14.52 -14.20 11.84
CA ASN A 211 -15.36 -14.16 10.64
C ASN A 211 -15.02 -13.00 9.68
N PHE A 212 -13.71 -12.72 9.51
CA PHE A 212 -13.20 -11.59 8.73
C PHE A 212 -13.57 -10.20 9.25
N GLU A 213 -14.01 -10.09 10.50
CA GLU A 213 -14.37 -8.84 11.17
C GLU A 213 -13.46 -8.56 12.38
N ALA A 214 -13.11 -7.29 12.58
CA ALA A 214 -12.41 -6.78 13.76
C ALA A 214 -12.96 -5.39 14.12
N THR A 215 -12.82 -4.97 15.37
CA THR A 215 -13.22 -3.63 15.82
C THR A 215 -12.07 -2.90 16.47
N VAL A 216 -11.77 -1.70 15.98
CA VAL A 216 -10.82 -0.76 16.56
C VAL A 216 -11.58 0.34 17.28
N LYS A 217 -11.23 0.56 18.54
CA LYS A 217 -11.81 1.61 19.37
C LYS A 217 -10.72 2.57 19.84
N LEU A 218 -10.92 3.85 19.55
CA LEU A 218 -10.17 4.94 20.18
C LEU A 218 -10.91 5.37 21.44
N THR A 219 -10.37 5.04 22.60
CA THR A 219 -10.99 5.34 23.90
C THR A 219 -11.03 6.85 24.18
N SER A 220 -11.82 7.25 25.18
CA SER A 220 -11.87 8.63 25.68
C SER A 220 -10.53 9.17 26.21
N ARG A 221 -9.58 8.28 26.52
CA ARG A 221 -8.22 8.62 26.97
C ARG A 221 -7.21 8.76 25.82
N GLY A 222 -7.64 8.56 24.59
CA GLY A 222 -6.76 8.58 23.41
C GLY A 222 -5.91 7.32 23.25
N THR A 223 -6.24 6.22 23.95
CA THR A 223 -5.60 4.91 23.77
C THR A 223 -6.42 4.00 22.88
N TRP A 224 -5.76 3.05 22.23
CA TRP A 224 -6.39 2.09 21.33
C TRP A 224 -6.80 0.79 22.03
N GLU A 225 -7.96 0.28 21.67
CA GLU A 225 -8.41 -1.07 22.00
C GLU A 225 -8.80 -1.82 20.71
N LEU A 226 -8.46 -3.12 20.65
CA LEU A 226 -8.73 -3.99 19.53
C LEU A 226 -9.57 -5.19 19.99
N PHE A 227 -10.67 -5.45 19.30
CA PHE A 227 -11.55 -6.57 19.55
C PHE A 227 -11.68 -7.44 18.30
N LYS A 228 -11.78 -8.75 18.49
CA LYS A 228 -12.11 -9.66 17.40
C LYS A 228 -13.60 -9.58 17.10
N GLY A 229 -13.96 -9.51 15.82
CA GLY A 229 -15.34 -9.39 15.38
C GLY A 229 -15.92 -7.99 15.52
N LYS A 230 -17.22 -7.88 15.29
CA LYS A 230 -18.01 -6.66 15.47
C LYS A 230 -18.37 -6.43 16.94
N VAL A 231 -17.89 -5.32 17.52
CA VAL A 231 -18.18 -4.88 18.90
C VAL A 231 -18.55 -3.39 18.88
N ILE A 232 -19.77 -3.09 18.45
CA ILE A 232 -20.34 -1.74 18.35
C ILE A 232 -21.73 -1.71 18.96
#